data_AF-A0A8C0FN46-F1
#
_entry.id   AF-A0A8C0FN46-F1
#
_cell.length_a   1.000
_cell.length_b   1.000
_cell.length_c   1.000
_cell.angle_alpha   90.00
_cell.angle_beta   90.00
_cell.angle_gamma   90.00
#
_symmetry.space_group_name_H-M   'P 1'
#
loop_
_entity.id
_entity.type
_entity.pdbx_description
1 polymer ?
#
loop_
_entity_poly.entity_id
_entity_poly.type
_entity_poly.pdbx_seq_one_letter_code
_entity_poly.pdbx_strand_id
1 'polypeptide(L)'
;SLTNKERIGDELTTALEENPDDAEYYCQRAYAHILLQKYADAVADAKKSLELNPNNAIALLRKGLGEYHIKNYASALESFREGQRLDSNVANLCLPPSDHAPSYSCACLASSFNALSLQKPTIFKVFSLWVNVLKWRNERSECRRQQK
;
A
#
# COMPACT_ATOMS: atom_id res chain seq x y z
N SER A 1 0.57 30.81 1.16
CA SER A 1 -0.62 29.94 1.05
C SER A 1 -0.16 28.51 1.24
N LEU A 2 -0.63 27.85 2.30
CA LEU A 2 -0.33 26.43 2.51
C LEU A 2 -0.85 25.64 1.31
N THR A 3 -0.04 24.73 0.80
CA THR A 3 -0.50 23.79 -0.23
C THR A 3 -1.57 22.89 0.35
N ASN A 4 -2.54 22.43 -0.45
CA ASN A 4 -3.67 21.61 0.04
C ASN A 4 -3.23 20.41 0.88
N LYS A 5 -2.04 19.84 0.61
CA LYS A 5 -1.43 18.73 1.35
C LYS A 5 -0.89 19.11 2.74
N GLU A 6 -0.43 20.34 2.94
CA GLU A 6 0.03 20.84 4.25
C GLU A 6 -1.16 21.05 5.17
N ARG A 7 -2.23 21.69 4.66
CA ARG A 7 -3.49 21.85 5.40
C ARG A 7 -4.06 20.51 5.88
N ILE A 8 -4.05 19.49 5.03
CA ILE A 8 -4.51 18.14 5.41
C ILE A 8 -3.63 17.54 6.52
N GLY A 9 -2.31 17.74 6.47
CA GLY A 9 -1.41 17.28 7.52
C GLY A 9 -1.68 17.93 8.88
N ASP A 10 -1.96 19.24 8.88
CA ASP A 10 -2.29 19.99 10.09
C ASP A 10 -3.66 19.58 10.66
N GLU A 11 -4.69 19.46 9.81
CA GLU A 11 -6.03 18.98 10.21
C GLU A 11 -5.98 17.59 10.84
N LEU A 12 -5.19 16.68 10.26
CA LEU A 12 -4.99 15.33 10.82
C LEU A 12 -4.23 15.34 12.14
N THR A 13 -3.37 16.34 12.36
CA THR A 13 -2.64 16.46 13.63
C THR A 13 -3.58 16.89 14.75
N THR A 14 -4.46 17.86 14.51
CA THR A 14 -5.51 18.24 15.45
C THR A 14 -6.49 17.08 15.71
N ALA A 15 -6.90 16.34 14.66
CA ALA A 15 -7.76 15.17 14.84
C ALA A 15 -7.09 14.08 15.71
N LEU A 16 -5.77 13.92 15.63
CA LEU A 16 -5.00 13.00 16.47
C LEU A 16 -4.80 13.51 17.90
N GLU A 17 -4.87 14.82 18.15
CA GLU A 17 -4.90 15.37 19.51
C GLU A 17 -6.23 15.06 20.21
N GLU A 18 -7.34 15.02 19.46
CA GLU A 18 -8.66 14.64 19.96
C GLU A 18 -8.81 13.12 20.11
N ASN A 19 -8.31 12.35 19.13
CA ASN A 19 -8.40 10.88 19.08
C ASN A 19 -7.03 10.26 18.74
N PRO A 20 -6.17 10.02 19.74
CA PRO A 20 -4.79 9.59 19.52
C PRO A 20 -4.63 8.13 19.09
N ASP A 21 -5.71 7.34 19.13
CA ASP A 21 -5.70 5.89 18.87
C ASP A 21 -6.36 5.51 17.53
N ASP A 22 -6.65 6.48 16.66
CA ASP A 22 -7.22 6.20 15.35
C ASP A 22 -6.13 5.84 14.32
N ALA A 23 -6.06 4.54 13.99
CA ALA A 23 -5.12 4.02 13.00
C ALA A 23 -5.25 4.67 11.62
N GLU A 24 -6.45 5.08 11.22
CA GLU A 24 -6.72 5.67 9.90
C GLU A 24 -6.15 7.09 9.81
N TYR A 25 -6.23 7.89 10.88
CA TYR A 25 -5.63 9.23 10.89
C TYR A 25 -4.11 9.18 10.74
N TYR A 26 -3.42 8.28 11.45
CA TYR A 26 -1.99 8.05 11.22
C TYR A 26 -1.70 7.59 9.79
N CYS A 27 -2.52 6.69 9.25
CA CYS A 27 -2.37 6.24 7.87
C CYS A 27 -2.45 7.44 6.92
N GLN A 28 -3.49 8.27 7.02
CA GLN A 28 -3.72 9.44 6.16
C GLN A 28 -2.61 10.49 6.32
N ARG A 29 -2.11 10.70 7.54
CA ARG A 29 -1.02 11.64 7.79
C ARG A 29 0.29 11.16 7.16
N ALA A 30 0.55 9.84 7.19
CA ALA A 30 1.67 9.25 6.47
C ALA A 30 1.60 9.54 4.95
N TYR A 31 0.41 9.50 4.36
CA TYR A 31 0.24 9.83 2.94
C TYR A 31 0.50 11.32 2.66
N ALA A 32 -0.01 12.22 3.50
CA ALA A 32 0.29 13.64 3.41
C ALA A 32 1.82 13.89 3.49
N HIS A 33 2.50 13.22 4.42
CA HIS A 33 3.97 13.27 4.54
C HIS A 33 4.69 12.76 3.28
N ILE A 34 4.22 11.68 2.64
CA ILE A 34 4.77 11.21 1.35
C ILE A 34 4.63 12.30 0.27
N LEU A 35 3.46 12.94 0.16
CA LEU A 35 3.23 14.02 -0.81
C LEU A 35 4.06 15.28 -0.51
N LEU A 36 4.47 15.46 0.74
CA LEU A 36 5.37 16.50 1.21
C LEU A 36 6.85 16.10 1.12
N GLN A 37 7.16 14.88 0.67
CA GLN A 37 8.51 14.31 0.64
C GLN A 37 9.17 14.19 2.03
N LYS A 38 8.37 14.22 3.09
CA LYS A 38 8.77 13.98 4.49
C LYS A 38 8.75 12.48 4.77
N TYR A 39 9.63 11.74 4.11
CA TYR A 39 9.55 10.28 4.08
C TYR A 39 9.82 9.61 5.43
N ALA A 40 10.68 10.19 6.27
CA ALA A 40 10.94 9.66 7.62
C ALA A 40 9.69 9.76 8.50
N ASP A 41 9.01 10.91 8.47
CA ASP A 41 7.76 11.14 9.22
C ASP A 41 6.64 10.24 8.70
N ALA A 42 6.57 10.03 7.39
CA ALA A 42 5.63 9.07 6.80
C ALA A 42 5.83 7.64 7.31
N VAL A 43 7.08 7.19 7.45
CA VAL A 43 7.38 5.85 8.00
C VAL A 43 6.99 5.77 9.47
N ALA A 44 7.23 6.82 10.25
CA ALA A 44 6.84 6.85 11.66
C ALA A 44 5.32 6.75 11.83
N ASP A 45 4.57 7.56 11.10
CA ASP A 45 3.09 7.53 11.13
C ASP A 45 2.54 6.20 10.62
N ALA A 46 3.10 5.64 9.55
CA ALA A 46 2.67 4.35 9.04
C ALA A 46 2.94 3.21 10.04
N LYS A 47 4.07 3.25 10.77
CA LYS A 47 4.34 2.31 11.86
C LYS A 47 3.31 2.45 12.99
N LYS A 48 2.97 3.68 13.38
CA LYS A 48 1.97 3.91 14.43
C LYS A 48 0.59 3.40 14.04
N SER A 49 0.20 3.60 12.78
CA SER A 49 -1.02 3.02 12.21
C SER A 49 -1.03 1.49 12.30
N LEU A 50 0.11 0.83 12.06
CA LEU A 50 0.24 -0.63 12.12
C LEU A 50 0.30 -1.18 13.55
N GLU A 51 0.77 -0.40 14.52
CA GLU A 51 0.65 -0.76 15.95
C GLU A 51 -0.82 -0.83 16.39
N LEU A 52 -1.64 0.09 15.88
CA LEU A 52 -3.07 0.17 16.20
C LEU A 52 -3.91 -0.80 15.36
N ASN A 53 -3.57 -0.98 14.08
CA ASN A 53 -4.21 -1.92 13.17
C ASN A 53 -3.16 -2.69 12.34
N PRO A 54 -2.71 -3.86 12.81
CA PRO A 54 -1.69 -4.67 12.12
C PRO A 54 -2.13 -5.17 10.75
N ASN A 55 -3.44 -5.27 10.50
CA ASN A 55 -3.99 -5.80 9.25
C ASN A 55 -4.21 -4.73 8.17
N ASN A 56 -3.68 -3.51 8.37
CA ASN A 56 -3.84 -2.43 7.41
C ASN A 56 -2.82 -2.52 6.27
N ALA A 57 -3.20 -3.19 5.18
CA ALA A 57 -2.38 -3.31 3.97
C ALA A 57 -2.00 -1.94 3.35
N ILE A 58 -2.85 -0.91 3.50
CA ILE A 58 -2.57 0.45 3.00
C ILE A 58 -1.45 1.08 3.82
N ALA A 59 -1.45 0.90 5.14
CA ALA A 59 -0.38 1.41 6.00
C ALA A 59 0.97 0.73 5.69
N LEU A 60 0.99 -0.58 5.42
CA LEU A 60 2.20 -1.29 4.95
C LEU A 60 2.73 -0.77 3.62
N LEU A 61 1.84 -0.45 2.67
CA LEU A 61 2.23 0.19 1.42
C LEU A 61 2.86 1.56 1.65
N ARG A 62 2.23 2.40 2.49
CA ARG A 62 2.73 3.75 2.81
C ARG A 62 4.09 3.69 3.53
N LYS A 63 4.26 2.75 4.46
CA LYS A 63 5.54 2.43 5.10
C LYS A 63 6.60 2.05 4.06
N GLY A 64 6.30 1.10 3.17
CA GLY A 64 7.24 0.66 2.13
C GLY A 64 7.61 1.77 1.14
N LEU A 65 6.68 2.65 0.78
CA LEU A 65 6.96 3.84 -0.05
C LEU A 65 7.92 4.80 0.66
N GLY A 66 7.66 5.11 1.93
CA GLY A 66 8.55 5.94 2.74
C GLY A 66 9.96 5.35 2.84
N GLU A 67 10.06 4.05 3.16
CA GLU A 67 11.31 3.29 3.25
C GLU A 67 12.08 3.29 1.91
N TYR A 68 11.39 3.15 0.79
CA TYR A 68 11.98 3.21 -0.54
C TYR A 68 12.62 4.58 -0.81
N HIS A 69 11.92 5.67 -0.48
CA HIS A 69 12.39 7.03 -0.72
C HIS A 69 13.57 7.44 0.17
N ILE A 70 13.67 6.89 1.40
CA ILE A 70 14.86 7.02 2.25
C ILE A 70 15.99 6.04 1.87
N LYS A 71 15.85 5.31 0.75
CA LYS A 71 16.81 4.31 0.22
C LYS A 71 17.00 3.07 1.10
N ASN A 72 16.07 2.79 2.00
CA ASN A 72 16.05 1.56 2.77
C ASN A 72 15.27 0.45 2.01
N TYR A 73 15.88 -0.02 0.93
CA TYR A 73 15.23 -0.93 -0.01
C TYR A 73 14.91 -2.31 0.58
N ALA A 74 15.71 -2.78 1.54
CA ALA A 74 15.49 -4.07 2.20
C ALA A 74 14.19 -4.05 3.02
N SER A 75 14.03 -3.04 3.89
CA SER A 75 12.80 -2.87 4.67
C SER A 75 11.60 -2.57 3.78
N ALA A 76 11.75 -1.76 2.72
CA ALA A 76 10.67 -1.47 1.79
C ALA A 76 10.12 -2.75 1.13
N LEU A 77 11.01 -3.65 0.69
CA LEU A 77 10.61 -4.92 0.08
C LEU A 77 9.85 -5.81 1.07
N GLU A 78 10.28 -5.84 2.33
CA GLU A 78 9.59 -6.59 3.39
C GLU A 78 8.18 -6.03 3.64
N SER A 79 8.07 -4.71 3.82
CA SER A 79 6.78 -4.02 4.01
C SER A 79 5.81 -4.28 2.85
N PHE A 80 6.29 -4.27 1.59
CA PHE A 80 5.45 -4.60 0.43
C PHE A 80 5.03 -6.07 0.39
N ARG A 81 5.92 -7.00 0.74
CA ARG A 81 5.60 -8.44 0.81
C ARG A 81 4.55 -8.71 1.87
N GLU A 82 4.67 -8.07 3.02
CA GLU A 82 3.70 -8.22 4.11
C GLU A 82 2.33 -7.68 3.70
N GLY A 83 2.27 -6.49 3.07
CA GLY A 83 1.02 -5.94 2.55
C GLY A 83 0.36 -6.86 1.52
N GLN A 84 1.16 -7.46 0.64
CA GLN A 84 0.67 -8.44 -0.34
C GLN A 84 0.10 -9.70 0.33
N ARG A 85 0.71 -10.21 1.40
CA ARG A 85 0.20 -11.37 2.14
C ARG A 85 -1.16 -11.06 2.77
N LEU A 86 -1.34 -9.87 3.34
CA LEU A 86 -2.62 -9.47 3.92
C LEU A 86 -3.72 -9.37 2.85
N ASP A 87 -3.44 -8.73 1.71
CA ASP A 87 -4.40 -8.68 0.58
C ASP A 87 -4.73 -10.09 0.04
N SER A 88 -3.72 -10.97 -0.03
CA SER A 88 -3.91 -12.36 -0.50
C SER A 88 -4.69 -13.21 0.51
N ASN A 89 -4.52 -12.96 1.81
CA ASN A 89 -5.31 -13.61 2.86
C ASN A 89 -6.76 -13.14 2.86
N VAL A 90 -7.04 -11.86 2.58
CA VAL A 90 -8.41 -11.38 2.38
C VAL A 90 -9.05 -12.06 1.17
N ALA A 91 -8.30 -12.28 0.08
CA ALA A 91 -8.78 -13.03 -1.08
C ALA A 91 -9.03 -14.52 -0.79
N ASN A 92 -8.16 -15.16 -0.01
CA ASN A 92 -8.32 -16.55 0.42
C ASN A 92 -9.40 -16.75 1.51
N LEU A 93 -9.71 -15.72 2.31
CA LEU A 93 -10.81 -15.74 3.27
C LEU A 93 -12.17 -15.62 2.56
N CYS A 94 -12.19 -14.99 1.39
CA CYS A 94 -13.39 -14.77 0.59
C CYS A 94 -13.62 -15.85 -0.50
N LEU A 95 -12.67 -16.76 -0.69
CA LEU A 95 -12.83 -17.94 -1.53
C LEU A 95 -12.91 -19.17 -0.62
N PRO A 96 -13.97 -20.00 -0.70
CA PRO A 96 -14.02 -21.24 0.07
C PRO A 96 -12.77 -22.08 -0.25
N PRO A 97 -12.23 -22.83 0.73
CA PRO A 97 -11.04 -23.64 0.53
C PRO A 97 -11.25 -24.51 -0.70
N SER A 98 -10.35 -24.36 -1.67
CA SER A 98 -10.38 -25.04 -2.95
C SER A 98 -10.07 -26.52 -2.78
N ASP A 99 -11.05 -27.26 -2.27
CA ASP A 99 -11.15 -28.71 -2.43
C ASP A 99 -12.49 -28.97 -3.12
N HIS A 100 -12.41 -29.51 -4.34
CA HIS A 100 -13.49 -29.86 -5.26
C HIS A 100 -13.97 -28.71 -6.16
N ALA A 101 -13.45 -28.70 -7.38
CA ALA A 101 -14.07 -28.01 -8.50
C ALA A 101 -15.46 -28.63 -8.77
N PRO A 102 -16.59 -27.89 -8.62
CA PRO A 102 -17.82 -28.32 -9.25
C PRO A 102 -17.77 -27.82 -10.70
N SER A 103 -17.85 -28.78 -11.61
CA SER A 103 -18.24 -28.57 -12.99
C SER A 103 -19.36 -27.52 -13.07
N TYR A 104 -19.11 -26.48 -13.86
CA TYR A 104 -20.01 -25.40 -14.18
C TYR A 104 -21.48 -25.85 -14.27
N SER A 105 -22.30 -25.39 -13.35
CA SER A 105 -23.73 -25.16 -13.57
C SER A 105 -24.04 -23.76 -13.06
N CYS A 106 -23.92 -22.79 -13.98
CA CYS A 106 -24.23 -21.39 -13.77
C CYS A 106 -25.72 -21.22 -13.42
N ALA A 107 -26.02 -20.81 -12.19
CA ALA A 107 -27.35 -20.26 -11.86
C ALA A 107 -27.38 -19.19 -10.75
N CYS A 108 -26.25 -18.63 -10.30
CA CYS A 108 -26.24 -17.56 -9.29
C CYS A 108 -25.16 -16.48 -9.53
N LEU A 109 -24.96 -16.03 -10.77
CA LEU A 109 -24.09 -14.88 -11.11
C LEU A 109 -24.88 -13.62 -11.54
N ALA A 110 -26.02 -13.32 -10.92
CA ALA A 110 -26.84 -12.19 -11.39
C ALA A 110 -27.49 -11.29 -10.31
N SER A 111 -27.05 -11.30 -9.04
CA SER A 111 -27.69 -10.40 -8.04
C SER A 111 -26.77 -9.64 -7.10
N SER A 112 -25.45 -9.57 -7.38
CA SER A 112 -24.56 -8.65 -6.64
C SER A 112 -23.62 -7.85 -7.55
N PHE A 113 -23.69 -8.05 -8.86
CA PHE A 113 -22.85 -7.38 -9.85
C PHE A 113 -23.34 -5.95 -10.19
N ASN A 114 -23.73 -5.18 -9.19
CA ASN A 114 -24.02 -3.76 -9.35
C ASN A 114 -23.36 -2.92 -8.25
N ALA A 115 -22.03 -2.91 -8.25
CA ALA A 115 -21.22 -1.84 -7.67
C ALA A 115 -19.84 -1.72 -8.33
N LEU A 116 -19.69 -2.20 -9.57
CA LEU A 116 -18.46 -2.06 -10.36
C LEU A 116 -18.49 -0.78 -11.21
N SER A 117 -18.83 0.35 -10.60
CA SER A 117 -18.56 1.67 -11.16
C SER A 117 -17.88 2.51 -10.09
N LEU A 118 -16.58 2.29 -9.91
CA LEU A 118 -15.64 3.35 -9.53
C LEU A 118 -14.24 2.80 -9.81
N GLN A 119 -13.68 3.36 -10.86
CA GLN A 119 -12.38 3.11 -11.44
C GLN A 119 -11.29 3.50 -10.43
N LYS A 120 -11.07 2.70 -9.39
CA LYS A 120 -9.88 2.82 -8.53
C LYS A 120 -8.73 2.18 -9.30
N PRO A 121 -7.62 2.89 -9.59
CA PRO A 121 -6.43 2.25 -10.12
C PRO A 121 -5.97 1.27 -9.05
N THR A 122 -6.26 -0.02 -9.25
CA THR A 122 -5.79 -1.09 -8.38
C THR A 122 -4.28 -0.96 -8.30
N ILE A 123 -3.77 -0.92 -7.07
CA ILE A 123 -2.36 -1.02 -6.66
C ILE A 123 -1.55 -1.98 -7.54
N PHE A 124 -2.20 -3.02 -8.05
CA PHE A 124 -1.75 -3.98 -9.04
C PHE A 124 -1.13 -3.39 -10.33
N LYS A 125 -1.72 -2.34 -10.92
CA LYS A 125 -1.18 -1.72 -12.15
C LYS A 125 0.07 -0.90 -11.87
N VAL A 126 0.12 -0.19 -10.75
CA VAL A 126 1.30 0.60 -10.35
C VAL A 126 2.44 -0.33 -9.95
N PHE A 127 2.15 -1.43 -9.25
CA PHE A 127 3.14 -2.41 -8.80
C PHE A 127 3.76 -3.22 -9.96
N SER A 128 2.95 -3.73 -10.89
CA SER A 128 3.46 -4.48 -12.05
C SER A 128 4.35 -3.63 -12.96
N LEU A 129 3.96 -2.37 -13.22
CA LEU A 129 4.79 -1.42 -13.94
C LEU A 129 6.09 -1.09 -13.18
N TRP A 130 6.04 -0.98 -11.85
CA TRP A 130 7.21 -0.57 -11.05
C TRP A 130 8.21 -1.70 -10.78
N VAL A 131 7.75 -2.94 -10.58
CA VAL A 131 8.62 -4.13 -10.53
C VAL A 131 9.36 -4.31 -11.85
N ASN A 132 8.68 -4.10 -12.98
CA ASN A 132 9.31 -4.13 -14.30
C ASN A 132 10.34 -3.01 -14.49
N VAL A 133 10.07 -1.80 -13.99
CA VAL A 133 11.02 -0.67 -14.03
C VAL A 133 12.24 -0.93 -13.15
N LEU A 134 12.08 -1.48 -11.93
CA LEU A 134 13.20 -1.80 -11.05
C LEU A 134 14.07 -2.93 -11.59
N LYS A 135 13.44 -3.98 -12.12
CA LYS A 135 14.15 -5.09 -12.77
C LYS A 135 15.00 -4.58 -13.93
N TRP A 136 14.45 -3.72 -14.78
CA TRP A 136 15.16 -3.09 -15.89
C TRP A 136 16.30 -2.16 -15.45
N ARG A 137 16.13 -1.40 -14.36
CA ARG A 137 17.16 -0.49 -13.84
C ARG A 137 18.34 -1.24 -13.22
N ASN A 138 18.08 -2.39 -12.60
CA ASN A 138 19.11 -3.23 -12.01
C ASN A 138 19.96 -3.92 -13.10
N GLU A 139 19.31 -4.47 -14.14
CA GLU A 139 19.97 -5.09 -15.30
C GLU A 139 20.88 -4.11 -16.06
N ARG A 140 20.49 -2.83 -16.15
CA ARG A 140 21.30 -1.76 -16.79
C ARG A 140 22.53 -1.35 -15.98
N SER A 141 22.53 -1.59 -14.67
CA SER A 141 23.66 -1.30 -13.79
C SER A 141 24.74 -2.39 -13.83
N GLU A 142 24.32 -3.64 -14.06
CA GLU A 142 25.22 -4.78 -14.24
C GLU A 142 25.89 -4.77 -15.62
N CYS A 143 25.15 -4.42 -16.68
CA CYS A 143 25.69 -4.31 -18.03
C CYS A 143 26.80 -3.23 -18.14
N ARG A 144 26.71 -2.15 -17.35
CA ARG A 144 27.75 -1.10 -17.26
C ARG A 144 28.96 -1.48 -16.41
N ARG A 145 28.85 -2.48 -15.54
CA ARG A 145 29.97 -3.02 -14.76
C ARG A 145 30.77 -4.07 -15.53
N GLN A 146 30.16 -4.74 -16.51
CA GLN A 146 30.84 -5.71 -17.37
C GLN A 146 31.54 -5.09 -18.59
N GLN A 147 31.47 -3.76 -18.75
CA GLN A 147 32.13 -2.99 -19.82
C GLN A 147 33.30 -2.11 -19.31
N LYS A 148 33.83 -2.39 -18.12
CA LYS A 148 35.09 -1.83 -17.61
C LYS A 148 36.06 -2.97 -17.33
#